data_AF-A0A3D3DHX2-F1
#
_entry.id   AF-A0A3D3DHX2-F1
#
_cell.length_a   1.000
_cell.length_b   1.000
_cell.length_c   1.000
_cell.angle_alpha   90.00
_cell.angle_beta   90.00
_cell.angle_gamma   90.00
#
_symmetry.space_group_name_H-M   'P 1'
#
loop_
_entity.id
_entity.type
_entity.pdbx_description
1 polymer ?
#
loop_
_entity_poly.entity_id
_entity_poly.type
_entity_poly.pdbx_seq_one_letter_code
_entity_poly.pdbx_strand_id
1 'polypeptide(L)' 'MTACQILKAEHDRIAAVVNALEVIAAGVDNGQLPAPGTIAGAVEFLRGYADQLHHGKEEALFFPRLV' A
#
# COMPACT_ATOMS: atom_id res chain seq x y z
N MET A 1 16.63 -10.54 8.62
CA MET A 1 15.92 -9.25 8.58
C MET A 1 15.47 -8.88 9.98
N THR A 2 15.64 -7.62 10.38
CA THR A 2 15.07 -7.06 11.62
C THR A 2 13.60 -6.68 11.42
N ALA A 3 12.87 -6.43 12.51
CA ALA A 3 11.47 -5.97 12.43
C ALA A 3 11.32 -4.67 11.61
N CYS A 4 12.22 -3.70 11.83
CA CYS A 4 12.21 -2.44 11.06
C CYS A 4 12.55 -2.65 9.57
N GLN A 5 13.44 -3.60 9.25
CA GLN A 5 13.72 -3.95 7.85
C GLN A 5 12.51 -4.57 7.17
N ILE A 6 11.72 -5.37 7.90
CA ILE A 6 10.45 -5.89 7.39
C ILE A 6 9.49 -4.74 7.12
N LEU A 7 9.17 -3.89 8.11
CA LEU A 7 8.25 -2.77 7.94
C LEU A 7 8.64 -1.86 6.76
N LYS A 8 9.93 -1.57 6.61
CA LYS A 8 10.43 -0.79 5.47
C LYS A 8 10.20 -1.48 4.12
N ALA A 9 10.44 -2.78 4.02
CA ALA A 9 10.16 -3.53 2.80
C ALA A 9 8.66 -3.59 2.47
N GLU A 10 7.80 -3.51 3.49
CA GLU A 10 6.35 -3.40 3.29
C GLU A 10 5.94 -2.01 2.80
N HIS A 11 6.56 -0.94 3.32
CA HIS A 11 6.41 0.41 2.77
C HIS A 11 6.76 0.48 1.29
N ASP A 12 7.86 -0.15 0.87
CA ASP A 12 8.27 -0.16 -0.54
C ASP A 12 7.19 -0.79 -1.45
N ARG A 13 6.51 -1.85 -0.97
CA ARG A 13 5.40 -2.49 -1.70
C ARG A 13 4.16 -1.61 -1.75
N ILE A 14 3.83 -0.96 -0.63
CA ILE A 14 2.70 -0.04 -0.55
C ILE A 14 2.93 1.14 -1.49
N ALA A 15 4.13 1.73 -1.47
CA ALA A 15 4.53 2.81 -2.36
C ALA A 15 4.43 2.41 -3.84
N ALA A 16 4.83 1.18 -4.20
CA ALA A 16 4.70 0.70 -5.57
C ALA A 16 3.23 0.69 -6.07
N VAL A 17 2.29 0.28 -5.22
CA VAL A 17 0.85 0.29 -5.56
C VAL A 17 0.31 1.73 -5.64
N VAL A 18 0.71 2.61 -4.73
CA VAL A 18 0.32 4.03 -4.76
C VAL A 18 0.84 4.71 -6.04
N ASN A 19 2.11 4.50 -6.39
CA ASN A 19 2.70 5.05 -7.62
C ASN A 19 1.99 4.52 -8.87
N ALA A 20 1.58 3.24 -8.88
CA ALA A 20 0.80 2.70 -9.99
C ALA A 20 -0.57 3.38 -10.11
N LEU A 21 -1.23 3.70 -8.99
CA LEU A 21 -2.49 4.45 -8.97
C LEU A 21 -2.32 5.88 -9.51
N GLU A 22 -1.19 6.55 -9.24
CA GLU A 22 -0.90 7.87 -9.81
C GLU A 22 -0.80 7.82 -11.34
N VAL A 23 -0.11 6.81 -11.89
CA VAL A 23 -0.02 6.60 -13.34
C VAL A 23 -1.39 6.31 -13.94
N ILE A 24 -2.20 5.49 -13.27
CA ILE A 24 -3.56 5.18 -13.72
C ILE A 24 -4.44 6.44 -13.70
N ALA A 25 -4.36 7.26 -12.65
CA ALA A 25 -5.10 8.51 -12.55
C ALA A 25 -4.74 9.46 -13.70
N ALA A 26 -3.45 9.65 -13.99
CA ALA A 26 -3.00 10.44 -15.12
C ALA A 26 -3.50 9.89 -16.46
N GLY A 27 -3.58 8.57 -16.62
CA GLY A 27 -4.17 7.95 -17.81
C GLY A 27 -5.66 8.25 -17.97
N VAL A 28 -6.41 8.16 -16.86
CA VAL A 28 -7.85 8.48 -16.82
C VAL A 28 -8.11 9.94 -17.19
N ASP A 29 -7.29 10.88 -16.69
CA ASP A 29 -7.39 12.29 -17.05
C ASP A 29 -7.16 12.53 -18.56
N ASN A 30 -6.42 11.64 -19.22
CA ASN A 30 -6.18 11.64 -20.67
C ASN A 30 -7.18 10.77 -21.46
N GLY A 31 -8.27 10.31 -20.84
CA GLY A 31 -9.32 9.53 -21.49
C GLY A 31 -9.03 8.03 -21.63
N GLN A 32 -8.00 7.52 -20.96
CA GLN A 32 -7.69 6.08 -20.93
C GLN A 32 -8.52 5.38 -19.86
N LEU A 33 -8.94 4.15 -20.13
CA LEU A 33 -9.62 3.32 -19.14
C LEU A 33 -8.64 2.34 -18.49
N PRO A 34 -8.64 2.22 -17.15
CA PRO A 34 -7.88 1.18 -16.46
C PRO A 34 -8.35 -0.20 -16.91
N ALA A 35 -7.46 -1.20 -16.87
CA ALA A 35 -7.86 -2.58 -17.10
C ALA A 35 -8.93 -3.00 -16.08
N PRO A 36 -9.92 -3.83 -16.47
CA PRO A 36 -10.96 -4.30 -15.57
C PRO A 36 -10.36 -4.92 -14.31
N GLY A 37 -10.87 -4.51 -13.14
CA GLY A 37 -10.44 -5.03 -11.84
C GLY A 37 -9.18 -4.38 -11.26
N THR A 38 -8.40 -3.59 -12.01
CA THR A 38 -7.18 -2.96 -11.48
C THR A 38 -7.47 -2.06 -10.28
N ILE A 39 -8.49 -1.20 -10.35
CA ILE A 39 -8.87 -0.32 -9.24
C ILE A 39 -9.38 -1.12 -8.03
N ALA A 40 -10.19 -2.15 -8.26
CA ALA A 40 -10.71 -3.00 -7.19
C ALA A 40 -9.56 -3.72 -6.46
N GLY A 41 -8.61 -4.30 -7.20
CA GLY A 41 -7.44 -4.96 -6.62
C GLY A 41 -6.54 -4.00 -5.83
N ALA A 42 -6.37 -2.75 -6.29
CA ALA A 42 -5.64 -1.75 -5.53
C ALA A 42 -6.35 -1.39 -4.21
N VAL A 43 -7.68 -1.26 -4.23
CA VAL A 43 -8.49 -1.02 -3.01
C VAL A 43 -8.38 -2.18 -2.03
N GLU A 44 -8.48 -3.42 -2.52
CA GLU A 44 -8.31 -4.63 -1.71
C GLU A 44 -6.92 -4.68 -1.08
N PHE A 45 -5.87 -4.39 -1.87
CA PHE A 45 -4.51 -4.33 -1.37
C PHE A 45 -4.33 -3.25 -0.30
N LEU A 46 -4.82 -2.03 -0.51
CA LEU A 46 -4.65 -0.95 0.46
C LEU A 46 -5.39 -1.23 1.77
N ARG A 47 -6.61 -1.75 1.71
CA ARG A 47 -7.39 -2.10 2.92
C ARG A 47 -6.84 -3.32 3.66
N GLY A 48 -6.42 -4.35 2.93
CA GLY A 48 -5.93 -5.58 3.55
C GLY A 48 -4.45 -5.48 3.94
N TYR A 49 -3.59 -5.18 2.98
CA TYR A 49 -2.14 -5.22 3.17
C TYR A 49 -1.60 -3.97 3.88
N ALA A 50 -1.94 -2.77 3.40
CA ALA A 50 -1.40 -1.55 3.99
C ALA A 50 -2.02 -1.28 5.37
N ASP A 51 -3.35 -1.28 5.45
CA ASP A 51 -4.07 -0.95 6.68
C ASP A 51 -4.03 -2.11 7.69
N GLN A 52 -4.75 -3.20 7.45
CA GLN A 52 -4.92 -4.25 8.45
C GLN A 52 -3.61 -4.98 8.79
N LEU A 53 -2.76 -5.28 7.81
CA LEU A 53 -1.54 -6.07 8.05
C LEU A 53 -0.34 -5.20 8.43
N HIS A 54 -0.03 -4.16 7.66
CA HIS A 54 1.16 -3.35 7.91
C HIS A 54 0.95 -2.39 9.09
N HIS A 55 -0.05 -1.49 9.04
CA HIS A 55 -0.33 -0.62 10.19
C HIS A 55 -0.70 -1.43 11.44
N GLY A 56 -1.40 -2.56 11.29
CA GLY A 56 -1.68 -3.45 12.41
C GLY A 56 -0.43 -3.91 13.18
N LYS A 57 0.70 -4.16 12.50
CA LYS A 57 1.99 -4.44 13.18
C LYS A 57 2.56 -3.21 13.85
N GLU A 58 2.44 -2.06 13.18
CA GLU A 58 2.95 -0.80 13.73
C GLU A 58 2.21 -0.46 15.03
N GLU A 59 0.89 -0.45 15.01
CA GLU A 59 0.02 -0.13 16.13
C GLU A 59 0.11 -1.15 17.27
N ALA A 60 0.07 -2.45 16.97
CA ALA A 60 0.04 -3.49 18.01
C ALA A 60 1.41 -3.81 18.58
N LEU A 61 2.49 -3.63 17.82
CA LEU A 61 3.83 -4.12 18.19
C LEU A 61 4.90 -3.04 18.16
N PHE A 62 4.97 -2.20 17.13
CA PHE A 62 6.09 -1.28 16.96
C PHE A 62 5.95 -0.04 17.84
N PHE A 63 4.87 0.73 17.67
CA PHE A 63 4.62 1.97 18.39
C PHE A 63 4.63 1.82 19.92
N PRO A 64 4.07 0.74 20.52
CA PRO A 64 4.14 0.55 21.98
C PRO A 64 5.56 0.40 22.54
N ARG A 65 6.58 0.17 21.69
CA ARG A 65 7.99 0.05 22.09
C ARG A 65 8.79 1.35 21.88
N LEU A 66 8.16 2.41 21.36
CA LEU A 66 8.79 3.71 21.15
C LEU A 66 8.54 4.71 22.29
N VAL A 67 7.70 4.34 23.26
CA VAL A 67 7.33 5.15 24.42
C VAL A 67 8.02 4.70 25.70
#